data_AF-A0A2E7NAX4-F1
#
_entry.id   AF-A0A2E7NAX4-F1
#
_cell.length_a   1.000
_cell.length_b   1.000
_cell.length_c   1.000
_cell.angle_alpha   90.00
_cell.angle_beta   90.00
_cell.angle_gamma   90.00
#
_symmetry.space_group_name_H-M   'P 1'
#
loop_
_entity.id
_entity.type
_entity.pdbx_description
1 polymer ?
#
loop_
_entity_poly.entity_id
_entity_poly.type
_entity_poly.pdbx_seq_one_letter_code
_entity_poly.pdbx_strand_id
1 'polypeptide(L)'
;MLCSINEFKKAINKALILLEDDVLKSKNLSLEDVCHAVAGIKHYLEFLNTSIKDNQINDYEALIRFFSSNKTRDKTLSHFMGYLGQILDVIQLLKPNTARAKNATKYFEKNLTRTGHAFLKKEINSETRKILDKEIIESAALYIMLEISNLALGNSLNPISSLRNSMGDRLPEEYFSELLAGWFVEEIFIDKLKEKGFEIELSGIDSSRKILFKRPRNMGDADILIINGRLRLKIELQRVGNASKPNRIDNNPNTNYYKTYLKEHKIRDRNAKTILWIGDKPLRIRQSNSFLYDKICVINNHDISINSADSEVFFRKENIFIHHNYVKRKSFLSWDEFKIKSIEEVISVLNS
;
A
#
# COMPACT_ATOMS: atom_id res chain seq x y z
N MET A 1 14.16 -10.07 23.68
CA MET A 1 13.31 -10.59 24.78
C MET A 1 12.05 -11.18 24.18
N LEU A 2 11.79 -12.46 24.44
CA LEU A 2 10.47 -13.07 24.22
C LEU A 2 9.44 -12.34 25.11
N CYS A 3 8.16 -12.35 24.72
CA CYS A 3 7.10 -11.62 25.42
C CYS A 3 6.87 -12.12 26.86
N SER A 4 5.88 -11.53 27.56
CA SER A 4 5.14 -12.36 28.53
C SER A 4 4.23 -13.34 27.79
N ILE A 5 3.96 -14.51 28.36
CA ILE A 5 3.01 -15.46 27.78
C ILE A 5 1.60 -14.86 27.63
N ASN A 6 1.25 -13.87 28.46
CA ASN A 6 -0.04 -13.20 28.40
C ASN A 6 -0.19 -12.34 27.15
N GLU A 7 0.87 -11.64 26.72
CA GLU A 7 0.85 -10.93 25.44
C GLU A 7 0.82 -11.91 24.27
N PHE A 8 1.45 -13.09 24.41
CA PHE A 8 1.37 -14.16 23.43
C PHE A 8 -0.08 -14.66 23.25
N LYS A 9 -0.78 -14.97 24.35
CA LYS A 9 -2.22 -15.33 24.35
C LYS A 9 -3.08 -14.25 23.68
N LYS A 10 -2.85 -12.97 24.01
CA LYS A 10 -3.57 -11.85 23.38
C LYS A 10 -3.34 -11.78 21.87
N ALA A 11 -2.12 -12.03 21.41
CA ALA A 11 -1.80 -12.05 19.99
C ALA A 11 -2.44 -13.24 19.26
N ILE A 12 -2.55 -14.42 19.88
CA ILE A 12 -3.32 -15.56 19.34
C ILE A 12 -4.79 -15.17 19.16
N ASN A 13 -5.41 -14.56 20.16
CA ASN A 13 -6.81 -14.13 20.06
C ASN A 13 -7.00 -13.11 18.94
N LYS A 14 -6.07 -12.16 18.76
CA LYS A 14 -6.10 -11.25 17.62
C LYS A 14 -5.97 -11.98 16.29
N ALA A 15 -5.09 -12.97 16.20
CA ALA A 15 -4.92 -13.79 15.01
C ALA A 15 -6.22 -14.54 14.65
N LEU A 16 -6.94 -15.05 15.65
CA LEU A 16 -8.26 -15.68 15.47
C LEU A 16 -9.31 -14.70 14.94
N ILE A 17 -9.35 -13.47 15.47
CA ILE A 17 -10.27 -12.41 14.98
C ILE A 17 -10.00 -12.07 13.51
N LEU A 18 -8.73 -12.03 13.09
CA LEU A 18 -8.37 -11.75 11.69
C LEU A 18 -8.86 -12.82 10.71
N LEU A 19 -9.22 -14.01 11.21
CA LEU A 19 -9.75 -15.13 10.44
C LEU A 19 -11.29 -15.17 10.44
N GLU A 20 -11.96 -14.16 11.01
CA GLU A 20 -13.42 -14.03 10.98
C GLU A 20 -13.93 -13.62 9.58
N ASP A 21 -15.13 -14.09 9.24
CA ASP A 21 -15.72 -13.97 7.91
C ASP A 21 -15.85 -12.52 7.43
N ASP A 22 -16.21 -11.60 8.32
CA ASP A 22 -16.34 -10.17 8.04
C ASP A 22 -14.99 -9.53 7.72
N VAL A 23 -13.93 -9.90 8.45
CA VAL A 23 -12.56 -9.46 8.17
C VAL A 23 -12.12 -9.99 6.80
N LEU A 24 -12.28 -11.29 6.53
CA LEU A 24 -11.91 -11.91 5.26
C LEU A 24 -12.64 -11.29 4.07
N LYS A 25 -13.95 -11.10 4.17
CA LYS A 25 -14.76 -10.42 3.15
C LYS A 25 -14.26 -9.00 2.90
N SER A 26 -13.87 -8.29 3.96
CA SER A 26 -13.34 -6.93 3.82
C SER A 26 -11.98 -6.83 3.12
N LYS A 27 -11.27 -7.95 2.98
CA LYS A 27 -10.01 -8.08 2.20
C LYS A 27 -10.25 -8.62 0.78
N ASN A 28 -11.51 -8.65 0.35
CA ASN A 28 -11.99 -9.18 -0.92
C ASN A 28 -11.65 -10.67 -1.13
N LEU A 29 -11.70 -11.46 -0.06
CA LEU A 29 -11.57 -12.92 -0.15
C LEU A 29 -12.95 -13.57 -0.19
N SER A 30 -13.15 -14.50 -1.13
CA SER A 30 -14.33 -15.36 -1.13
C SER A 30 -14.18 -16.38 0.00
N LEU A 31 -15.21 -16.54 0.83
CA LEU A 31 -15.19 -17.55 1.90
C LEU A 31 -15.06 -18.96 1.32
N GLU A 32 -15.67 -19.23 0.17
CA GLU A 32 -15.52 -20.51 -0.53
C GLU A 32 -14.07 -20.75 -0.96
N ASP A 33 -13.35 -19.71 -1.40
CA ASP A 33 -11.96 -19.81 -1.84
C ASP A 33 -11.02 -20.14 -0.67
N VAL A 34 -11.35 -19.71 0.56
CA VAL A 34 -10.43 -19.77 1.72
C VAL A 34 -10.90 -20.64 2.88
N CYS A 35 -12.11 -21.20 2.85
CA CYS A 35 -12.73 -21.87 4.01
C CYS A 35 -11.87 -22.99 4.59
N HIS A 36 -11.32 -23.87 3.74
CA HIS A 36 -10.50 -24.98 4.19
C HIS A 36 -9.17 -24.52 4.79
N ALA A 37 -8.57 -23.49 4.22
CA ALA A 37 -7.34 -22.91 4.74
C ALA A 37 -7.58 -22.24 6.10
N VAL A 38 -8.60 -21.39 6.17
CA VAL A 38 -8.98 -20.69 7.40
C VAL A 38 -9.33 -21.68 8.51
N ALA A 39 -10.12 -22.73 8.22
CA ALA A 39 -10.52 -23.72 9.21
C ALA A 39 -9.30 -24.44 9.84
N GLY A 40 -8.32 -24.84 9.02
CA GLY A 40 -7.13 -25.55 9.51
C GLY A 40 -6.28 -24.70 10.46
N ILE A 41 -5.92 -23.48 10.03
CA ILE A 41 -5.10 -22.59 10.87
C ILE A 41 -5.86 -22.10 12.10
N LYS A 42 -7.18 -21.85 11.98
CA LYS A 42 -8.03 -21.48 13.10
C LYS A 42 -8.08 -22.59 14.16
N HIS A 43 -8.28 -23.83 13.73
CA HIS A 43 -8.26 -24.99 14.62
C HIS A 43 -6.91 -25.14 15.35
N TYR A 44 -5.79 -24.94 14.65
CA TYR A 44 -4.47 -24.98 15.26
C TYR A 44 -4.28 -23.87 16.31
N LEU A 45 -4.70 -22.63 16.01
CA LEU A 45 -4.60 -21.51 16.94
C LEU A 45 -5.50 -21.69 18.17
N GLU A 46 -6.70 -22.24 18.00
CA GLU A 46 -7.60 -22.61 19.10
C GLU A 46 -7.02 -23.72 19.98
N PHE A 47 -6.45 -24.75 19.37
CA PHE A 47 -5.72 -25.81 20.07
C PHE A 47 -4.56 -25.23 20.90
N LEU A 48 -3.78 -24.33 20.30
CA LEU A 48 -2.67 -23.68 20.98
C LEU A 48 -3.15 -22.85 22.18
N ASN A 49 -4.20 -22.05 22.00
CA ASN A 49 -4.76 -21.21 23.06
C ASN A 49 -5.30 -22.05 24.24
N THR A 50 -6.06 -23.09 23.91
CA THR A 50 -6.63 -24.05 24.88
C THR A 50 -5.52 -24.78 25.62
N SER A 51 -4.52 -25.29 24.90
CA SER A 51 -3.36 -25.98 25.50
C SER A 51 -2.61 -25.13 26.52
N ILE A 52 -2.38 -23.84 26.21
CA ILE A 52 -1.70 -22.92 27.12
C ILE A 52 -2.55 -22.65 28.37
N LYS A 53 -3.87 -22.57 28.21
CA LYS A 53 -4.81 -22.34 29.32
C LYS A 53 -4.91 -23.57 30.23
N ASP A 54 -5.18 -24.73 29.67
CA ASP A 54 -5.49 -25.96 30.42
C ASP A 54 -4.26 -26.51 31.14
N ASN A 55 -3.07 -26.35 30.54
CA ASN A 55 -1.80 -26.77 31.14
C ASN A 55 -1.13 -25.67 31.98
N GLN A 56 -1.83 -24.56 32.24
CA GLN A 56 -1.35 -23.44 33.06
C GLN A 56 0.05 -22.94 32.64
N ILE A 57 0.29 -22.87 31.32
CA ILE A 57 1.58 -22.46 30.77
C ILE A 57 1.77 -20.96 31.00
N ASN A 58 2.75 -20.64 31.85
CA ASN A 58 3.01 -19.28 32.35
C ASN A 58 4.26 -18.64 31.76
N ASP A 59 5.10 -19.42 31.07
CA ASP A 59 6.32 -18.96 30.43
C ASP A 59 6.62 -19.75 29.15
N TYR A 60 7.66 -19.33 28.41
CA TYR A 60 8.05 -19.96 27.15
C TYR A 60 8.74 -21.31 27.35
N GLU A 61 9.38 -21.54 28.49
CA GLU A 61 10.06 -22.81 28.74
C GLU A 61 9.03 -23.93 28.92
N ALA A 62 7.96 -23.67 29.68
CA ALA A 62 6.81 -24.55 29.81
C ALA A 62 6.12 -24.79 28.45
N LEU A 63 6.01 -23.77 27.60
CA LEU A 63 5.46 -23.91 26.26
C LEU A 63 6.32 -24.82 25.37
N ILE A 64 7.64 -24.65 25.38
CA ILE A 64 8.57 -25.48 24.62
C ILE A 64 8.54 -26.93 25.13
N ARG A 65 8.54 -27.13 26.46
CA ARG A 65 8.42 -28.47 27.06
C ARG A 65 7.12 -29.15 26.63
N PHE A 66 6.00 -28.43 26.68
CA PHE A 66 4.69 -28.94 26.24
C PHE A 66 4.71 -29.43 24.78
N PHE A 67 5.30 -28.64 23.87
CA PHE A 67 5.42 -29.06 22.47
C PHE A 67 6.39 -30.22 22.28
N SER A 68 7.46 -30.28 23.07
CA SER A 68 8.46 -31.35 23.00
C SER A 68 7.93 -32.69 23.53
N SER A 69 7.06 -32.65 24.53
CA SER A 69 6.43 -33.84 25.12
C SER A 69 5.22 -34.34 24.32
N ASN A 70 4.54 -33.46 23.59
CA ASN A 70 3.37 -33.82 22.81
C ASN A 70 3.75 -34.28 21.40
N LYS A 71 3.76 -35.59 21.20
CA LYS A 71 3.57 -36.15 19.85
C LYS A 71 2.10 -35.96 19.47
N THR A 72 1.78 -34.86 18.79
CA THR A 72 0.45 -34.66 18.21
C THR A 72 0.15 -35.80 17.24
N ARG A 73 -0.82 -36.65 17.58
CA ARG A 73 -1.32 -37.72 16.70
C ARG A 73 -2.17 -37.17 15.56
N ASP A 74 -2.66 -35.94 15.69
CA ASP A 74 -3.38 -35.23 14.64
C ASP A 74 -2.40 -34.76 13.56
N LYS A 75 -2.60 -35.28 12.34
CA LYS A 75 -1.79 -34.98 11.16
C LYS A 75 -1.85 -33.50 10.77
N THR A 76 -3.01 -32.86 10.91
CA THR A 76 -3.22 -31.45 10.60
C THR A 76 -2.42 -30.57 11.57
N LEU A 77 -2.52 -30.83 12.88
CA LEU A 77 -1.75 -30.09 13.88
C LEU A 77 -0.24 -30.30 13.70
N SER A 78 0.18 -31.51 13.34
CA SER A 78 1.58 -31.83 13.04
C SER A 78 2.12 -31.02 11.85
N HIS A 79 1.33 -30.87 10.77
CA HIS A 79 1.73 -30.04 9.63
C HIS A 79 1.93 -28.57 10.05
N PHE A 80 1.00 -27.99 10.80
CA PHE A 80 1.13 -26.60 11.28
C PHE A 80 2.28 -26.41 12.28
N MET A 81 2.64 -27.44 13.05
CA MET A 81 3.82 -27.40 13.92
C MET A 81 5.11 -27.16 13.13
N GLY A 82 5.20 -27.69 11.91
CA GLY A 82 6.31 -27.43 10.98
C GLY A 82 6.46 -25.95 10.59
N TYR A 83 5.43 -25.14 10.80
CA TYR A 83 5.39 -23.71 10.50
C TYR A 83 5.37 -22.82 11.75
N LEU A 84 5.68 -23.37 12.93
CA LEU A 84 5.66 -22.63 14.19
C LEU A 84 6.50 -21.34 14.14
N GLY A 85 7.63 -21.33 13.43
CA GLY A 85 8.43 -20.12 13.22
C GLY A 85 7.65 -18.97 12.55
N GLN A 86 6.88 -19.26 11.50
CA GLN A 86 6.05 -18.25 10.82
C GLN A 86 4.80 -17.87 11.64
N ILE A 87 4.28 -18.79 12.44
CA ILE A 87 3.21 -18.47 13.40
C ILE A 87 3.75 -17.51 14.47
N LEU A 88 4.96 -17.73 14.98
CA LEU A 88 5.63 -16.82 15.90
C LEU A 88 5.87 -15.44 15.27
N ASP A 89 6.14 -15.40 13.97
CA ASP A 89 6.26 -14.14 13.23
C ASP A 89 4.94 -13.35 13.19
N VAL A 90 3.80 -14.02 12.97
CA VAL A 90 2.46 -13.41 13.08
C VAL A 90 2.25 -12.83 14.48
N ILE A 91 2.59 -13.60 15.52
CA ILE A 91 2.47 -13.14 16.90
C ILE A 91 3.38 -11.94 17.16
N GLN A 92 4.58 -11.93 16.61
CA GLN A 92 5.47 -10.78 16.73
C GLN A 92 4.89 -9.54 16.05
N LEU A 93 4.29 -9.66 14.87
CA LEU A 93 3.62 -8.55 14.19
C LEU A 93 2.45 -7.97 15.01
N LEU A 94 1.57 -8.82 15.52
CA LEU A 94 0.34 -8.39 16.22
C LEU A 94 0.58 -7.77 17.60
N LYS A 95 1.80 -7.91 18.13
CA LYS A 95 2.21 -7.32 19.40
C LYS A 95 2.89 -5.96 19.16
N PRO A 96 2.37 -4.85 19.73
CA PRO A 96 2.80 -3.49 19.39
C PRO A 96 4.26 -3.15 19.77
N ASN A 97 4.89 -3.90 20.67
CA ASN A 97 6.21 -3.57 21.22
C ASN A 97 7.36 -4.42 20.67
N THR A 98 7.11 -5.30 19.72
CA THR A 98 8.17 -6.16 19.15
C THR A 98 9.02 -5.40 18.14
N ALA A 99 10.23 -5.91 17.89
CA ALA A 99 11.08 -5.38 16.82
C ALA A 99 10.38 -5.46 15.46
N ARG A 100 9.65 -6.55 15.19
CA ARG A 100 8.94 -6.74 13.92
C ARG A 100 7.81 -5.74 13.71
N ALA A 101 6.94 -5.54 14.70
CA ALA A 101 5.87 -4.54 14.63
C ALA A 101 6.42 -3.11 14.50
N LYS A 102 7.48 -2.78 15.26
CA LYS A 102 8.16 -1.47 15.16
C LYS A 102 8.84 -1.27 13.81
N ASN A 103 9.34 -2.34 13.17
CA ASN A 103 9.95 -2.25 11.85
C ASN A 103 8.89 -2.12 10.76
N ALA A 104 7.73 -2.77 10.89
CA ALA A 104 6.60 -2.60 9.98
C ALA A 104 6.21 -1.12 9.83
N THR A 105 6.08 -0.39 10.95
CA THR A 105 5.75 1.05 10.93
C THR A 105 6.89 1.93 10.39
N LYS A 106 8.15 1.49 10.52
CA LYS A 106 9.30 2.18 9.90
C LYS A 106 9.31 2.05 8.38
N TYR A 107 8.82 0.94 7.82
CA TYR A 107 8.76 0.79 6.35
C TYR A 107 7.84 1.83 5.72
N PHE A 108 6.72 2.15 6.36
CA PHE A 108 5.84 3.22 5.92
C PHE A 108 6.58 4.56 5.82
N GLU A 109 7.35 4.92 6.85
CA GLU A 109 8.16 6.15 6.84
C GLU A 109 9.27 6.14 5.79
N LYS A 110 9.95 5.01 5.63
CA LYS A 110 10.96 4.81 4.59
C LYS A 110 10.35 4.99 3.20
N ASN A 111 9.14 4.50 2.98
CA ASN A 111 8.43 4.62 1.71
C ASN A 111 8.04 6.07 1.39
N LEU A 112 7.57 6.82 2.38
CA LEU A 112 7.30 8.26 2.22
C LEU A 112 8.59 9.07 1.99
N THR A 113 9.65 8.76 2.72
CA THR A 113 10.97 9.40 2.54
C THR A 113 11.53 9.14 1.15
N ARG A 114 11.39 7.90 0.64
CA ARG A 114 11.81 7.54 -0.72
C ARG A 114 11.16 8.41 -1.78
N THR A 115 9.88 8.76 -1.61
CA THR A 115 9.15 9.63 -2.54
C THR A 115 9.22 11.11 -2.18
N GLY A 116 9.91 11.50 -1.10
CA GLY A 116 9.95 12.88 -0.62
C GLY A 116 8.68 13.37 0.08
N HIS A 117 7.74 12.49 0.43
CA HIS A 117 6.44 12.86 1.00
C HIS A 117 6.40 12.73 2.54
N ALA A 118 7.55 12.54 3.20
CA ALA A 118 7.60 12.37 4.65
C ALA A 118 7.11 13.61 5.42
N PHE A 119 7.24 14.82 4.85
CA PHE A 119 6.78 16.07 5.46
C PHE A 119 5.26 16.09 5.70
N LEU A 120 4.49 15.38 4.86
CA LEU A 120 3.03 15.27 4.96
C LEU A 120 2.57 14.58 6.26
N LYS A 121 3.45 13.90 6.99
CA LYS A 121 3.11 13.36 8.32
C LYS A 121 2.64 14.42 9.31
N LYS A 122 3.05 15.68 9.11
CA LYS A 122 2.61 16.81 9.94
C LYS A 122 1.17 17.23 9.66
N GLU A 123 0.60 16.77 8.54
CA GLU A 123 -0.73 17.15 8.06
C GLU A 123 -1.83 16.19 8.56
N ILE A 124 -1.48 15.09 9.24
CA ILE A 124 -2.47 14.15 9.81
C ILE A 124 -2.47 14.14 11.33
N ASN A 125 -3.65 13.87 11.91
CA ASN A 125 -3.76 13.60 13.32
C ASN A 125 -3.19 12.20 13.69
N SER A 126 -2.94 12.00 14.98
CA SER A 126 -2.37 10.74 15.49
C SER A 126 -3.28 9.52 15.27
N GLU A 127 -4.58 9.72 15.11
CA GLU A 127 -5.55 8.63 15.02
C GLU A 127 -5.52 7.99 13.62
N THR A 128 -5.52 8.80 12.56
CA THR A 128 -5.34 8.31 11.17
C THR A 128 -4.06 7.49 11.04
N ARG A 129 -2.98 7.93 11.68
CA ARG A 129 -1.71 7.17 11.69
C ARG A 129 -1.86 5.79 12.32
N LYS A 130 -2.54 5.68 13.46
CA LYS A 130 -2.76 4.38 14.12
C LYS A 130 -3.58 3.43 13.25
N ILE A 131 -4.56 3.95 12.52
CA ILE A 131 -5.38 3.14 11.60
C ILE A 131 -4.51 2.55 10.48
N LEU A 132 -3.63 3.36 9.88
CA LEU A 132 -2.72 2.90 8.82
C LEU A 132 -1.71 1.86 9.36
N ASP A 133 -1.09 2.14 10.50
CA ASP A 133 -0.14 1.21 11.14
C ASP A 133 -0.83 -0.13 11.48
N LYS A 134 -2.07 -0.07 11.99
CA LYS A 134 -2.89 -1.24 12.28
C LYS A 134 -3.20 -2.04 11.01
N GLU A 135 -3.59 -1.38 9.94
CA GLU A 135 -3.93 -2.03 8.66
C GLU A 135 -2.73 -2.76 8.04
N ILE A 136 -1.52 -2.21 8.13
CA ILE A 136 -0.27 -2.89 7.70
C ILE A 136 -0.06 -4.16 8.52
N ILE A 137 -0.11 -4.03 9.84
CA ILE A 137 0.18 -5.13 10.76
C ILE A 137 -0.83 -6.27 10.59
N GLU A 138 -2.13 -5.95 10.58
CA GLU A 138 -3.20 -6.94 10.49
C GLU A 138 -3.23 -7.63 9.13
N SER A 139 -2.98 -6.89 8.04
CA SER A 139 -2.92 -7.49 6.71
C SER A 139 -1.67 -8.35 6.52
N ALA A 140 -0.51 -7.93 7.03
CA ALA A 140 0.70 -8.75 7.00
C ALA A 140 0.50 -10.06 7.79
N ALA A 141 -0.07 -9.97 8.99
CA ALA A 141 -0.40 -11.12 9.81
C ALA A 141 -1.37 -12.09 9.12
N LEU A 142 -2.48 -11.57 8.58
CA LEU A 142 -3.46 -12.38 7.86
C LEU A 142 -2.85 -13.05 6.63
N TYR A 143 -2.04 -12.32 5.85
CA TYR A 143 -1.35 -12.88 4.70
C TYR A 143 -0.49 -14.08 5.08
N ILE A 144 0.35 -13.93 6.10
CA ILE A 144 1.25 -15.01 6.56
C ILE A 144 0.44 -16.22 7.03
N MET A 145 -0.68 -16.02 7.75
CA MET A 145 -1.54 -17.14 8.17
C MET A 145 -2.15 -17.90 6.99
N LEU A 146 -2.61 -17.18 5.96
CA LEU A 146 -3.14 -17.80 4.75
C LEU A 146 -2.04 -18.53 3.95
N GLU A 147 -0.82 -17.97 3.90
CA GLU A 147 0.35 -18.61 3.27
C GLU A 147 0.74 -19.90 4.00
N ILE A 148 0.87 -19.87 5.33
CA ILE A 148 1.13 -21.06 6.16
C ILE A 148 0.08 -22.12 5.90
N SER A 149 -1.20 -21.74 5.94
CA SER A 149 -2.27 -22.70 5.73
C SER A 149 -2.26 -23.28 4.32
N ASN A 150 -1.90 -22.48 3.32
CA ASN A 150 -1.78 -22.96 1.95
C ASN A 150 -0.71 -24.06 1.86
N LEU A 151 0.46 -23.82 2.47
CA LEU A 151 1.59 -24.74 2.45
C LEU A 151 1.35 -25.99 3.31
N ALA A 152 0.78 -25.85 4.51
CA ALA A 152 0.53 -26.96 5.44
C ALA A 152 -0.51 -27.96 4.92
N LEU A 153 -1.47 -27.49 4.11
CA LEU A 153 -2.56 -28.32 3.58
C LEU A 153 -2.36 -28.70 2.10
N GLY A 154 -1.28 -28.22 1.46
CA GLY A 154 -1.04 -28.46 0.03
C GLY A 154 -2.10 -27.83 -0.88
N ASN A 155 -2.75 -26.77 -0.43
CA ASN A 155 -3.74 -26.05 -1.23
C ASN A 155 -3.04 -25.18 -2.29
N SER A 156 -3.76 -24.87 -3.37
CA SER A 156 -3.37 -23.81 -4.30
C SER A 156 -4.35 -22.64 -4.17
N LEU A 157 -4.20 -21.86 -3.10
CA LEU A 157 -4.88 -20.58 -2.95
C LEU A 157 -4.32 -19.60 -3.98
N ASN A 158 -4.93 -19.59 -5.16
CA ASN A 158 -4.59 -18.73 -6.29
C ASN A 158 -4.36 -17.24 -5.91
N PRO A 159 -5.16 -16.59 -5.03
CA PRO A 159 -4.90 -15.20 -4.65
C PRO A 159 -3.61 -15.01 -3.84
N ILE A 160 -3.23 -15.96 -2.97
CA ILE A 160 -2.02 -15.85 -2.13
C ILE A 160 -0.76 -16.02 -2.96
N SER A 161 -0.74 -16.98 -3.88
CA SER A 161 0.38 -17.22 -4.80
C SER A 161 0.59 -16.04 -5.76
N SER A 162 -0.50 -15.46 -6.27
CA SER A 162 -0.43 -14.27 -7.14
C SER A 162 0.15 -13.05 -6.42
N LEU A 163 -0.28 -12.84 -5.17
CA LEU A 163 0.27 -11.77 -4.33
C LEU A 163 1.74 -12.04 -3.99
N ARG A 164 2.11 -13.29 -3.66
CA ARG A 164 3.50 -13.69 -3.41
C ARG A 164 4.42 -13.33 -4.57
N ASN A 165 4.00 -13.68 -5.79
CA ASN A 165 4.76 -13.37 -7.00
C ASN A 165 4.96 -11.86 -7.21
N SER A 166 3.99 -11.05 -6.78
CA SER A 166 4.08 -9.59 -6.86
C SER A 166 4.99 -8.99 -5.78
N MET A 167 5.04 -9.61 -4.60
CA MET A 167 5.90 -9.17 -3.50
C MET A 167 7.38 -9.53 -3.72
N GLY A 168 7.66 -10.70 -4.30
CA GLY A 168 9.02 -11.23 -4.45
C GLY A 168 9.62 -11.63 -3.10
N ASP A 169 10.86 -11.19 -2.85
CA ASP A 169 11.59 -11.50 -1.60
C ASP A 169 11.25 -10.56 -0.43
N ARG A 170 10.36 -9.59 -0.65
CA ARG A 170 9.98 -8.61 0.37
C ARG A 170 9.13 -9.24 1.46
N LEU A 171 9.26 -8.70 2.68
CA LEU A 171 8.33 -9.02 3.76
C LEU A 171 6.93 -8.45 3.44
N PRO A 172 5.84 -9.12 3.85
CA PRO A 172 4.47 -8.63 3.61
C PRO A 172 4.26 -7.21 4.15
N GLU A 173 4.76 -6.91 5.35
CA GLU A 173 4.67 -5.58 5.94
C GLU A 173 5.43 -4.49 5.15
N GLU A 174 6.52 -4.84 4.46
CA GLU A 174 7.27 -3.90 3.60
C GLU A 174 6.47 -3.59 2.33
N TYR A 175 5.91 -4.62 1.71
CA TYR A 175 5.07 -4.48 0.51
C TYR A 175 3.81 -3.68 0.80
N PHE A 176 3.06 -4.05 1.85
CA PHE A 176 1.83 -3.36 2.23
C PHE A 176 2.07 -1.92 2.67
N SER A 177 3.20 -1.63 3.31
CA SER A 177 3.60 -0.26 3.62
C SER A 177 3.79 0.61 2.37
N GLU A 178 4.14 0.03 1.22
CA GLU A 178 4.30 0.78 -0.05
C GLU A 178 2.94 1.21 -0.60
N LEU A 179 1.94 0.32 -0.52
CA LEU A 179 0.55 0.57 -0.90
C LEU A 179 -0.07 1.66 -0.02
N LEU A 180 0.02 1.52 1.31
CA LEU A 180 -0.56 2.50 2.24
C LEU A 180 0.10 3.87 2.14
N ALA A 181 1.40 3.93 1.82
CA ALA A 181 2.06 5.20 1.57
C ALA A 181 1.49 5.92 0.33
N GLY A 182 0.86 5.20 -0.60
CA GLY A 182 0.08 5.77 -1.71
C GLY A 182 -1.19 6.43 -1.21
N TRP A 183 -2.04 5.63 -0.56
CA TRP A 183 -3.30 6.10 0.00
C TRP A 183 -3.13 7.25 0.98
N PHE A 184 -2.09 7.21 1.80
CA PHE A 184 -1.79 8.31 2.72
C PHE A 184 -1.60 9.65 2.01
N VAL A 185 -0.87 9.66 0.90
CA VAL A 185 -0.65 10.90 0.13
C VAL A 185 -1.94 11.32 -0.58
N GLU A 186 -2.70 10.36 -1.11
CA GLU A 186 -4.02 10.60 -1.68
C GLU A 186 -5.00 11.23 -0.68
N GLU A 187 -5.10 10.68 0.52
CA GLU A 187 -6.00 11.17 1.57
C GLU A 187 -5.67 12.61 1.96
N ILE A 188 -4.39 12.95 2.11
CA ILE A 188 -4.00 14.33 2.43
C ILE A 188 -4.34 15.29 1.28
N PHE A 189 -4.18 14.84 0.04
CA PHE A 189 -4.60 15.62 -1.12
C PHE A 189 -6.11 15.83 -1.13
N ILE A 190 -6.89 14.78 -0.88
CA ILE A 190 -8.36 14.79 -0.79
C ILE A 190 -8.85 15.70 0.33
N ASP A 191 -8.31 15.54 1.54
CA ASP A 191 -8.68 16.35 2.70
C ASP A 191 -8.44 17.82 2.40
N LYS A 192 -7.31 18.14 1.76
CA LYS A 192 -7.03 19.54 1.41
C LYS A 192 -7.95 20.09 0.33
N LEU A 193 -8.41 19.27 -0.60
CA LEU A 193 -9.44 19.66 -1.56
C LEU A 193 -10.79 19.89 -0.86
N LYS A 194 -11.20 19.00 0.04
CA LYS A 194 -12.44 19.17 0.82
C LYS A 194 -12.43 20.45 1.65
N GLU A 195 -11.31 20.76 2.32
CA GLU A 195 -11.13 22.02 3.06
C GLU A 195 -11.34 23.26 2.19
N LYS A 196 -11.05 23.17 0.89
CA LYS A 196 -11.26 24.26 -0.08
C LYS A 196 -12.70 24.38 -0.56
N GLY A 197 -13.56 23.41 -0.24
CA GLY A 197 -14.97 23.39 -0.68
C GLY A 197 -15.24 22.51 -1.90
N PHE A 198 -14.34 21.59 -2.25
CA PHE A 198 -14.64 20.57 -3.25
C PHE A 198 -15.46 19.43 -2.64
N GLU A 199 -16.48 18.98 -3.37
CA GLU A 199 -17.09 17.67 -3.13
C GLU A 199 -16.22 16.59 -3.79
N ILE A 200 -15.93 15.52 -3.06
CA ILE A 200 -15.02 14.46 -3.52
C ILE A 200 -15.71 13.11 -3.44
N GLU A 201 -15.74 12.39 -4.56
CA GLU A 201 -16.17 11.00 -4.63
C GLU A 201 -14.97 10.10 -4.92
N LEU A 202 -14.88 8.97 -4.22
CA LEU A 202 -13.88 7.94 -4.48
C LEU A 202 -14.50 6.88 -5.40
N SER A 203 -14.12 6.89 -6.67
CA SER A 203 -14.62 5.94 -7.67
C SER A 203 -13.77 4.67 -7.81
N GLY A 204 -12.61 4.63 -7.16
CA GLY A 204 -11.66 3.51 -7.22
C GLY A 204 -11.92 2.40 -6.19
N ILE A 205 -11.24 1.27 -6.39
CA ILE A 205 -11.19 0.13 -5.44
C ILE A 205 -10.74 0.53 -4.04
N ASP A 206 -9.87 1.52 -3.97
CA ASP A 206 -9.22 1.95 -2.74
C ASP A 206 -10.13 2.84 -1.87
N SER A 207 -11.40 3.02 -2.27
CA SER A 207 -12.43 3.73 -1.50
C SER A 207 -12.65 3.16 -0.10
N SER A 208 -12.44 1.86 0.09
CA SER A 208 -12.52 1.20 1.40
C SER A 208 -11.29 1.40 2.29
N ARG A 209 -10.17 1.90 1.73
CA ARG A 209 -8.85 2.05 2.37
C ARG A 209 -8.38 0.80 3.12
N LYS A 210 -8.68 -0.38 2.54
CA LYS A 210 -8.29 -1.70 3.02
C LYS A 210 -7.44 -2.44 2.00
N ILE A 211 -6.36 -3.08 2.45
CA ILE A 211 -5.51 -3.94 1.64
C ILE A 211 -6.34 -5.13 1.15
N LEU A 212 -6.51 -5.21 -0.16
CA LEU A 212 -7.22 -6.32 -0.79
C LEU A 212 -6.24 -7.39 -1.25
N PHE A 213 -6.54 -8.65 -0.96
CA PHE A 213 -5.67 -9.78 -1.35
C PHE A 213 -6.02 -10.32 -2.73
N LYS A 214 -7.25 -10.06 -3.19
CA LYS A 214 -7.72 -10.35 -4.54
C LYS A 214 -8.12 -9.04 -5.19
N ARG A 215 -7.68 -8.84 -6.43
CA ARG A 215 -8.06 -7.67 -7.23
C ARG A 215 -9.54 -7.77 -7.62
N PRO A 216 -10.38 -6.76 -7.31
CA PRO A 216 -11.75 -6.68 -7.80
C PRO A 216 -11.82 -6.66 -9.33
N ARG A 217 -12.94 -7.14 -9.90
CA ARG A 217 -13.16 -7.13 -11.36
C ARG A 217 -13.31 -5.71 -11.92
N ASN A 218 -13.95 -4.83 -11.16
CA ASN A 218 -14.09 -3.43 -11.52
C ASN A 218 -13.09 -2.58 -10.71
N MET A 219 -12.24 -1.84 -11.41
CA MET A 219 -11.20 -1.01 -10.80
C MET A 219 -11.64 0.40 -10.44
N GLY A 220 -12.79 0.82 -10.94
CA GLY A 220 -13.11 2.24 -11.07
C GLY A 220 -12.45 2.86 -12.30
N ASP A 221 -12.90 4.07 -12.62
CA ASP A 221 -12.42 4.85 -13.78
C ASP A 221 -11.25 5.78 -13.43
N ALA A 222 -11.14 6.17 -12.15
CA ALA A 222 -10.10 7.03 -11.61
C ALA A 222 -10.04 6.90 -10.07
N ASP A 223 -8.90 7.28 -9.49
CA ASP A 223 -8.71 7.35 -8.03
C ASP A 223 -9.71 8.34 -7.37
N ILE A 224 -9.88 9.53 -7.95
CA ILE A 224 -10.64 10.65 -7.35
C ILE A 224 -11.57 11.30 -8.39
N LEU A 225 -12.82 11.57 -8.02
CA LEU A 225 -13.71 12.48 -8.76
C LEU A 225 -13.92 13.76 -7.95
N ILE A 226 -13.48 14.89 -8.50
CA ILE A 226 -13.69 16.22 -7.93
C ILE A 226 -14.94 16.85 -8.53
N ILE A 227 -15.80 17.38 -7.65
CA ILE A 227 -17.04 18.06 -8.00
C ILE A 227 -17.03 19.48 -7.40
N ASN A 228 -17.34 20.47 -8.25
CA ASN A 228 -17.62 21.84 -7.82
C ASN A 228 -18.66 22.48 -8.75
N GLY A 229 -19.91 22.56 -8.29
CA GLY A 229 -21.02 23.02 -9.12
C GLY A 229 -21.21 22.13 -10.36
N ARG A 230 -20.92 22.67 -11.55
CA ARG A 230 -20.99 21.92 -12.83
C ARG A 230 -19.67 21.24 -13.21
N LEU A 231 -18.56 21.60 -12.55
CA LEU A 231 -17.26 21.01 -12.82
C LEU A 231 -17.21 19.58 -12.27
N ARG A 232 -16.80 18.64 -13.12
CA ARG A 232 -16.52 17.25 -12.75
C ARG A 232 -15.17 16.84 -13.34
N LEU A 233 -14.20 16.55 -12.49
CA LEU A 233 -12.84 16.17 -12.91
C LEU A 233 -12.47 14.81 -12.32
N LYS A 234 -12.20 13.85 -13.21
CA LYS A 234 -11.59 12.57 -12.84
C LYS A 234 -10.08 12.76 -12.72
N ILE A 235 -9.50 12.29 -11.62
CA ILE A 235 -8.08 12.45 -11.29
C ILE A 235 -7.46 11.11 -10.93
N GLU A 236 -6.33 10.82 -11.55
CA GLU A 236 -5.41 9.74 -11.18
C GLU A 236 -4.21 10.34 -10.47
N LEU A 237 -3.97 9.99 -9.20
CA LEU A 237 -2.87 10.57 -8.42
C LEU A 237 -1.68 9.61 -8.38
N GLN A 238 -0.53 10.05 -8.89
CA GLN A 238 0.68 9.25 -8.95
C GLN A 238 1.82 9.94 -8.20
N ARG A 239 2.33 9.27 -7.17
CA ARG A 239 3.54 9.72 -6.46
C ARG A 239 4.79 9.41 -7.28
N VAL A 240 5.68 10.37 -7.40
CA VAL A 240 6.93 10.21 -8.13
C VAL A 240 8.11 10.18 -7.16
N GLY A 241 8.68 8.99 -6.97
CA GLY A 241 9.88 8.81 -6.16
C GLY A 241 11.19 8.76 -6.96
N ASN A 242 11.11 8.75 -8.30
CA ASN A 242 12.27 8.67 -9.18
C ASN A 242 11.99 9.45 -10.46
N ALA A 243 12.93 10.28 -10.86
CA ALA A 243 12.89 11.02 -12.11
C ALA A 243 14.33 11.19 -12.61
N SER A 244 14.55 10.85 -13.88
CA SER A 244 15.88 10.87 -14.48
C SER A 244 15.85 11.55 -15.84
N LYS A 245 16.99 12.11 -16.27
CA LYS A 245 17.14 12.60 -17.64
C LYS A 245 17.38 11.40 -18.57
N PRO A 246 16.64 11.25 -19.69
CA PRO A 246 16.98 10.24 -20.67
C PRO A 246 18.28 10.62 -21.38
N ASN A 247 19.17 9.64 -21.57
CA ASN A 247 20.38 9.84 -22.36
C ASN A 247 20.06 10.14 -23.84
N ARG A 248 18.99 9.53 -24.36
CA ARG A 248 18.56 9.63 -25.76
C ARG A 248 17.06 9.38 -25.89
N ILE A 249 16.41 10.05 -26.83
CA ILE A 249 15.05 9.77 -27.33
C ILE A 249 15.13 9.83 -28.86
N ASP A 250 14.64 8.82 -29.57
CA ASP A 250 14.64 8.74 -31.05
C ASP A 250 15.90 9.27 -31.72
N ASN A 251 17.01 8.69 -31.29
CA ASN A 251 18.33 9.02 -31.79
C ASN A 251 18.91 10.40 -31.39
N ASN A 252 18.15 11.26 -30.72
CA ASN A 252 18.59 12.58 -30.29
C ASN A 252 19.26 12.54 -28.89
N PRO A 253 20.56 12.83 -28.75
CA PRO A 253 21.23 12.96 -27.46
C PRO A 253 20.82 14.26 -26.74
N ASN A 254 21.10 14.37 -25.44
CA ASN A 254 20.88 15.62 -24.66
C ASN A 254 19.44 16.14 -24.67
N THR A 255 18.48 15.22 -24.58
CA THR A 255 17.05 15.56 -24.58
C THR A 255 16.67 16.47 -23.41
N ASN A 256 15.74 17.39 -23.62
CA ASN A 256 15.19 18.22 -22.56
C ASN A 256 13.98 17.58 -21.85
N TYR A 257 13.92 16.25 -21.87
CA TYR A 257 12.89 15.51 -21.18
C TYR A 257 13.42 15.03 -19.83
N TYR A 258 12.50 14.76 -18.91
CA TYR A 258 12.74 13.84 -17.82
C TYR A 258 11.79 12.65 -17.99
N LYS A 259 12.20 11.51 -17.46
CA LYS A 259 11.44 10.28 -17.47
C LYS A 259 11.19 9.82 -16.04
N THR A 260 9.98 9.34 -15.81
CA THR A 260 9.61 8.57 -14.61
C THR A 260 8.88 7.29 -15.03
N TYR A 261 8.93 6.29 -14.17
CA TYR A 261 8.21 5.04 -14.38
C TYR A 261 6.71 5.28 -14.17
N LEU A 262 5.92 4.98 -15.20
CA LEU A 262 4.48 5.01 -15.15
C LEU A 262 3.98 4.09 -16.27
N LYS A 263 3.11 3.14 -15.93
CA LYS A 263 2.57 2.21 -16.92
C LYS A 263 1.45 2.91 -17.69
N GLU A 264 1.48 2.84 -19.00
CA GLU A 264 0.48 3.46 -19.89
C GLU A 264 -0.97 3.09 -19.50
N HIS A 265 -1.21 1.85 -19.08
CA HIS A 265 -2.55 1.41 -18.68
C HIS A 265 -3.11 2.09 -17.42
N LYS A 266 -2.29 2.84 -16.68
CA LYS A 266 -2.74 3.70 -15.57
C LYS A 266 -3.38 5.00 -16.04
N ILE A 267 -3.32 5.31 -17.34
CA ILE A 267 -3.83 6.54 -17.94
C ILE A 267 -4.75 6.20 -19.12
N ARG A 268 -5.70 5.28 -18.93
CA ARG A 268 -6.59 4.81 -20.01
C ARG A 268 -7.74 5.76 -20.30
N ASP A 269 -8.26 6.44 -19.30
CA ASP A 269 -9.35 7.41 -19.50
C ASP A 269 -8.78 8.72 -20.04
N ARG A 270 -9.02 8.99 -21.33
CA ARG A 270 -8.62 10.25 -22.00
C ARG A 270 -9.30 11.48 -21.39
N ASN A 271 -10.42 11.31 -20.69
CA ASN A 271 -11.16 12.38 -20.02
C ASN A 271 -10.69 12.61 -18.57
N ALA A 272 -9.83 11.74 -18.04
CA ALA A 272 -9.22 11.95 -16.74
C ALA A 272 -7.97 12.85 -16.85
N LYS A 273 -7.54 13.36 -15.70
CA LYS A 273 -6.29 14.08 -15.52
C LYS A 273 -5.36 13.26 -14.64
N THR A 274 -4.10 13.20 -14.98
CA THR A 274 -3.09 12.55 -14.14
C THR A 274 -2.34 13.63 -13.37
N ILE A 275 -2.31 13.49 -12.04
CA ILE A 275 -1.45 14.30 -11.19
C ILE A 275 -0.19 13.51 -10.89
N LEU A 276 0.97 14.02 -11.29
CA LEU A 276 2.25 13.52 -10.81
C LEU A 276 2.74 14.39 -9.65
N TRP A 277 2.72 13.84 -8.44
CA TRP A 277 3.19 14.55 -7.25
C TRP A 277 4.61 14.12 -6.88
N ILE A 278 5.53 15.06 -6.99
CA ILE A 278 6.93 14.94 -6.59
C ILE A 278 7.09 15.61 -5.22
N GLY A 279 7.52 14.84 -4.21
CA GLY A 279 7.67 15.35 -2.85
C GLY A 279 8.90 16.23 -2.65
N ASP A 280 9.15 16.63 -1.41
CA ASP A 280 10.36 17.34 -1.00
C ASP A 280 11.56 16.39 -0.96
N LYS A 281 12.57 16.67 -1.79
CA LYS A 281 13.84 15.94 -1.91
C LYS A 281 13.72 14.40 -1.98
N PRO A 282 13.08 13.82 -3.02
CA PRO A 282 12.97 12.37 -3.16
C PRO A 282 14.34 11.70 -3.36
N LEU A 283 14.56 10.53 -2.73
CA LEU A 283 15.88 9.89 -2.66
C LEU A 283 16.50 9.53 -4.02
N ARG A 284 15.67 9.28 -5.05
CA ARG A 284 16.15 8.87 -6.39
C ARG A 284 16.10 9.98 -7.43
N ILE A 285 15.84 11.21 -7.03
CA ILE A 285 15.92 12.38 -7.92
C ILE A 285 17.20 13.14 -7.58
N ARG A 286 18.15 13.18 -8.52
CA ARG A 286 19.43 13.88 -8.35
C ARG A 286 19.22 15.36 -8.10
N GLN A 287 20.12 15.99 -7.33
CA GLN A 287 20.10 17.42 -7.03
C GLN A 287 20.07 18.30 -8.29
N SER A 288 20.67 17.87 -9.40
CA SER A 288 20.61 18.58 -10.68
C SER A 288 19.18 18.73 -11.24
N ASN A 289 18.22 17.94 -10.74
CA ASN A 289 16.81 17.97 -11.10
C ASN A 289 15.95 18.54 -9.96
N SER A 290 16.53 19.29 -9.02
CA SER A 290 15.79 19.83 -7.86
C SER A 290 14.65 20.79 -8.22
N PHE A 291 14.61 21.31 -9.45
CA PHE A 291 13.49 22.09 -9.96
C PHE A 291 12.16 21.30 -9.99
N LEU A 292 12.24 19.96 -9.91
CA LEU A 292 11.10 19.06 -9.80
C LEU A 292 10.60 18.87 -8.36
N TYR A 293 11.37 19.28 -7.34
CA TYR A 293 10.99 19.05 -5.94
C TYR A 293 9.76 19.87 -5.56
N ASP A 294 8.91 19.25 -4.74
CA ASP A 294 7.65 19.81 -4.28
C ASP A 294 6.81 20.37 -5.46
N LYS A 295 6.48 19.47 -6.39
CA LYS A 295 5.72 19.82 -7.60
C LYS A 295 4.54 18.89 -7.77
N ILE A 296 3.37 19.49 -7.89
CA ILE A 296 2.12 18.86 -8.33
C ILE A 296 1.97 19.16 -9.83
N CYS A 297 2.23 18.14 -10.65
CA CYS A 297 2.18 18.20 -12.11
C CYS A 297 0.81 17.74 -12.61
N VAL A 298 -0.02 18.63 -13.13
CA VAL A 298 -1.29 18.24 -13.77
C VAL A 298 -1.02 17.91 -15.23
N ILE A 299 -1.43 16.73 -15.66
CA ILE A 299 -1.32 16.27 -17.05
C ILE A 299 -2.71 15.90 -17.54
N ASN A 300 -3.14 16.52 -18.63
CA ASN A 300 -4.34 16.07 -19.32
C ASN A 300 -4.05 14.77 -20.06
N ASN A 301 -4.83 13.72 -19.82
CA ASN A 301 -4.57 12.42 -20.43
C ASN A 301 -4.73 12.45 -21.96
N HIS A 302 -5.54 13.37 -22.49
CA HIS A 302 -5.67 13.59 -23.93
C HIS A 302 -4.42 14.21 -24.58
N ASP A 303 -3.60 14.97 -23.84
CA ASP A 303 -2.36 15.58 -24.34
C ASP A 303 -1.21 14.58 -24.46
N ILE A 304 -1.37 13.37 -23.89
CA ILE A 304 -0.31 12.36 -23.87
C ILE A 304 -0.29 11.61 -25.19
N SER A 305 0.83 11.72 -25.92
CA SER A 305 1.05 10.91 -27.11
C SER A 305 1.55 9.51 -26.77
N ILE A 306 1.13 8.52 -27.55
CA ILE A 306 1.58 7.14 -27.39
C ILE A 306 2.69 6.92 -28.41
N ASN A 307 3.91 6.64 -27.93
CA ASN A 307 5.10 6.35 -28.74
C ASN A 307 5.61 7.46 -29.69
N SER A 308 5.08 8.68 -29.66
CA SER A 308 5.65 9.82 -30.40
C SER A 308 6.45 10.73 -29.47
N ALA A 309 7.72 10.97 -29.80
CA ALA A 309 8.57 11.89 -29.08
C ALA A 309 8.36 13.37 -29.44
N ASP A 310 7.48 13.67 -30.41
CA ASP A 310 7.24 15.03 -30.88
C ASP A 310 6.28 15.81 -29.98
N SER A 311 5.63 15.14 -29.01
CA SER A 311 4.78 15.77 -28.02
C SER A 311 5.55 16.19 -26.76
N GLU A 312 5.02 17.19 -26.04
CA GLU A 312 5.58 17.61 -24.76
C GLU A 312 5.46 16.52 -23.68
N VAL A 313 4.48 15.62 -23.80
CA VAL A 313 4.30 14.46 -22.92
C VAL A 313 4.02 13.21 -23.74
N PHE A 314 4.76 12.13 -23.50
CA PHE A 314 4.53 10.86 -24.19
C PHE A 314 4.86 9.62 -23.37
N PHE A 315 4.26 8.50 -23.76
CA PHE A 315 4.63 7.17 -23.27
C PHE A 315 5.61 6.46 -24.20
N ARG A 316 6.56 5.74 -23.58
CA ARG A 316 7.35 4.72 -24.26
C ARG A 316 7.73 3.63 -23.29
N LYS A 317 7.34 2.39 -23.61
CA LYS A 317 7.44 1.24 -22.69
C LYS A 317 6.71 1.58 -21.38
N GLU A 318 7.33 1.29 -20.24
CA GLU A 318 6.76 1.57 -18.91
C GLU A 318 7.20 2.93 -18.33
N ASN A 319 7.42 3.93 -19.19
CA ASN A 319 7.84 5.26 -18.75
C ASN A 319 7.02 6.34 -19.44
N ILE A 320 6.71 7.37 -18.66
CA ILE A 320 6.23 8.66 -19.16
C ILE A 320 7.43 9.61 -19.28
N PHE A 321 7.47 10.33 -20.38
CA PHE A 321 8.47 11.34 -20.70
C PHE A 321 7.77 12.67 -20.75
N ILE A 322 8.31 13.66 -20.03
CA ILE A 322 7.72 14.98 -19.93
C ILE A 322 8.82 16.00 -20.24
N HIS A 323 8.52 16.88 -21.17
CA HIS A 323 9.44 17.90 -21.62
C HIS A 323 9.59 18.99 -20.56
N HIS A 324 10.79 19.55 -20.39
CA HIS A 324 11.04 20.60 -19.41
C HIS A 324 10.16 21.84 -19.61
N ASN A 325 9.75 22.16 -20.84
CA ASN A 325 8.84 23.28 -21.09
C ASN A 325 7.44 22.98 -20.58
N TYR A 326 6.98 21.72 -20.66
CA TYR A 326 5.73 21.31 -20.02
C TYR A 326 5.80 21.61 -18.53
N VAL A 327 6.95 21.30 -17.90
CA VAL A 327 7.21 21.60 -16.48
C VAL A 327 7.26 23.09 -16.15
N LYS A 328 7.72 23.91 -17.09
CA LYS A 328 7.84 25.36 -16.85
C LYS A 328 6.58 26.14 -17.18
N ARG A 329 5.77 25.67 -18.14
CA ARG A 329 4.63 26.39 -18.72
C ARG A 329 3.30 26.04 -18.09
N LYS A 330 3.07 24.78 -17.72
CA LYS A 330 1.82 24.37 -17.06
C LYS A 330 1.87 24.75 -15.58
N SER A 331 0.71 25.02 -15.00
CA SER A 331 0.58 25.55 -13.64
C SER A 331 0.97 24.50 -12.59
N PHE A 332 2.25 24.44 -12.23
CA PHE A 332 2.67 23.64 -11.08
C PHE A 332 2.32 24.39 -9.80
N LEU A 333 1.83 23.62 -8.83
CA LEU A 333 1.72 24.09 -7.46
C LEU A 333 2.74 23.33 -6.63
N SER A 334 3.55 24.06 -5.88
CA SER A 334 4.12 23.52 -4.66
C SER A 334 3.02 23.14 -3.69
N TRP A 335 3.29 22.24 -2.75
CA TRP A 335 2.31 21.91 -1.72
C TRP A 335 1.88 23.14 -0.93
N ASP A 336 2.82 24.03 -0.61
CA ASP A 336 2.51 25.25 0.12
C ASP A 336 1.65 26.22 -0.70
N GLU A 337 1.92 26.41 -2.00
CA GLU A 337 1.04 27.17 -2.90
C GLU A 337 -0.35 26.54 -3.00
N PHE A 338 -0.42 25.21 -3.15
CA PHE A 338 -1.69 24.49 -3.20
C PHE A 338 -2.50 24.72 -1.92
N LYS A 339 -1.85 24.75 -0.74
CA LYS A 339 -2.56 25.00 0.52
C LYS A 339 -3.18 26.39 0.60
N ILE A 340 -2.45 27.44 0.17
CA ILE A 340 -2.87 28.84 0.34
C ILE A 340 -3.82 29.34 -0.76
N LYS A 341 -3.76 28.77 -1.97
CA LYS A 341 -4.55 29.23 -3.12
C LYS A 341 -6.05 29.12 -2.90
N SER A 342 -6.80 30.06 -3.47
CA SER A 342 -8.27 30.00 -3.48
C SER A 342 -8.77 28.78 -4.27
N ILE A 343 -10.05 28.45 -4.09
CA ILE A 343 -10.67 27.37 -4.85
C ILE A 343 -10.63 27.65 -6.36
N GLU A 344 -10.87 28.89 -6.79
CA GLU A 344 -10.84 29.32 -8.20
C GLU A 344 -9.45 29.18 -8.81
N GLU A 345 -8.41 29.53 -8.05
CA GLU A 345 -7.02 29.36 -8.49
C GLU A 345 -6.66 27.87 -8.65
N VAL A 346 -7.10 27.02 -7.71
CA VAL A 346 -6.89 25.57 -7.80
C VAL A 346 -7.67 24.98 -8.99
N ILE A 347 -8.92 25.42 -9.23
CA ILE A 347 -9.69 25.03 -10.41
C ILE A 347 -8.97 25.41 -11.69
N SER A 348 -8.42 26.63 -11.77
CA SER A 348 -7.67 27.09 -12.94
C SER A 348 -6.45 26.19 -13.23
N VAL A 349 -5.71 25.80 -12.19
CA VAL A 349 -4.59 24.86 -12.32
C VAL A 349 -5.06 23.48 -12.78
N LEU A 350 -6.06 22.93 -12.09
CA LEU A 350 -6.58 21.61 -12.41
C LEU A 350 -7.21 21.58 -13.80
N ASN A 351 -7.70 22.69 -14.35
CA ASN A 351 -8.26 22.77 -15.70
C ASN A 351 -7.25 23.10 -16.81
N SER A 352 -6.09 23.67 -16.48
CA SER A 352 -5.02 23.94 -17.44
C SER A 352 -4.49 22.67 -18.11
#